data_AF-A0A6B3M973-F1
#
_entry.id   AF-A0A6B3M973-F1
#
_cell.length_a   1.000
_cell.length_b   1.000
_cell.length_c   1.000
_cell.angle_alpha   90.00
_cell.angle_beta   90.00
_cell.angle_gamma   90.00
#
_symmetry.space_group_name_H-M   'P 1'
#
loop_
_entity.id
_entity.type
_entity.pdbx_description
1 polymer ?
#
loop_
_entity_poly.entity_id
_entity_poly.type
_entity_poly.pdbx_seq_one_letter_code
_entity_poly.pdbx_strand_id
1 'polypeptide(L)' 'MKPSGNERKSEVKVVRVTRTEFELSDGRVFPHVVELDEDEVPTPEEFQEIHDYWKFTLTTDGRNSINNK' A
#
# COMPACT_ATOMS: atom_id res chain seq x y z
N MET A 1 6.27 -17.04 31.66
CA MET A 1 6.76 -16.84 30.29
C MET A 1 5.65 -16.23 29.45
N LYS A 2 5.74 -14.94 29.11
CA LYS A 2 4.90 -14.36 28.06
C LYS A 2 5.63 -14.62 26.75
N PRO A 3 5.02 -15.22 25.72
CA PRO A 3 5.65 -15.24 24.42
C PRO A 3 5.75 -13.78 23.97
N SER A 4 6.99 -13.32 23.84
CA SER A 4 7.34 -12.11 23.13
C SER A 4 6.92 -12.36 21.68
N GLY A 5 5.64 -12.08 21.39
CA GLY A 5 5.07 -12.14 20.06
C GLY A 5 5.78 -11.09 19.26
N ASN A 6 6.83 -11.50 18.57
CA ASN A 6 7.47 -10.74 17.52
C ASN A 6 6.36 -10.38 16.54
N GLU A 7 5.78 -9.18 16.70
CA GLU A 7 4.90 -8.53 15.75
C GLU A 7 5.69 -8.48 14.45
N ARG A 8 5.61 -9.55 13.67
CA ARG A 8 5.90 -9.47 12.26
C ARG A 8 4.93 -8.40 11.80
N LYS A 9 5.43 -7.17 11.62
CA LYS A 9 4.88 -6.22 10.68
C LYS A 9 4.75 -7.04 9.41
N SER A 10 3.60 -7.68 9.23
CA SER A 10 3.24 -8.32 7.98
C SER A 10 3.32 -7.15 7.01
N GLU A 11 4.36 -7.09 6.21
CA GLU A 11 4.45 -6.11 5.16
C GLU A 11 3.22 -6.36 4.29
N VAL A 12 2.21 -5.52 4.48
CA VAL A 12 0.95 -5.67 3.77
C VAL A 12 1.26 -5.32 2.33
N LYS A 13 1.42 -6.37 1.53
CA LYS A 13 1.67 -6.30 0.08
C LYS A 13 0.37 -6.42 -0.69
N VAL A 14 0.36 -5.85 -1.88
CA VAL A 14 -0.68 -5.93 -2.89
C VAL A 14 -0.55 -7.28 -3.57
N VAL A 15 -1.63 -8.05 -3.57
CA VAL A 15 -1.66 -9.41 -4.16
C VAL A 15 -2.47 -9.45 -5.45
N ARG A 16 -3.43 -8.54 -5.60
CA ARG A 16 -4.25 -8.41 -6.81
C ARG A 16 -4.57 -6.94 -7.05
N VAL A 17 -4.50 -6.53 -8.30
CA VAL A 17 -5.00 -5.24 -8.77
C VAL A 17 -5.93 -5.51 -9.92
N THR A 18 -7.08 -4.87 -9.89
CA THR A 18 -8.08 -4.91 -10.95
C THR A 18 -8.46 -3.47 -11.29
N ARG A 19 -9.32 -3.30 -12.29
CA ARG A 19 -9.80 -1.97 -12.71
C ARG A 19 -10.55 -1.23 -11.62
N THR A 20 -11.31 -1.97 -10.83
CA THR A 20 -12.28 -1.41 -9.88
C THR A 20 -11.86 -1.58 -8.44
N GLU A 21 -10.86 -2.41 -8.15
CA GLU A 21 -10.44 -2.76 -6.79
C GLU A 21 -9.02 -3.34 -6.73
N PHE A 22 -8.40 -3.28 -5.56
CA PHE A 22 -7.16 -3.98 -5.25
C PHE A 22 -7.27 -4.77 -3.94
N GLU A 23 -6.56 -5.88 -3.85
CA GLU A 23 -6.50 -6.77 -2.69
C GLU A 23 -5.11 -6.74 -2.08
N LEU A 24 -5.09 -6.71 -0.75
CA LEU A 24 -3.89 -6.82 0.07
C LEU A 24 -3.76 -8.23 0.65
N SER A 25 -2.52 -8.67 0.85
CA SER A 25 -2.13 -9.94 1.48
C SER A 25 -2.74 -10.21 2.86
N ASP A 26 -3.26 -9.18 3.52
CA ASP A 26 -4.00 -9.27 4.77
C ASP A 26 -5.49 -9.66 4.58
N GLY A 27 -5.91 -9.88 3.34
CA GLY A 27 -7.29 -10.21 2.96
C GLY A 27 -8.21 -8.99 2.83
N ARG A 28 -7.66 -7.78 2.88
CA ARG A 28 -8.43 -6.54 2.71
C ARG A 28 -8.53 -6.17 1.24
N VAL A 29 -9.74 -5.86 0.79
CA VAL A 29 -10.04 -5.41 -0.58
C VAL A 29 -10.52 -3.97 -0.53
N PHE A 30 -9.97 -3.13 -1.40
CA PHE A 30 -10.29 -1.71 -1.50
C PHE A 30 -10.77 -1.39 -2.91
N PRO A 31 -11.96 -0.77 -3.06
CA PRO A 31 -12.40 -0.29 -4.36
C PRO A 31 -11.60 0.95 -4.79
N HIS A 32 -11.36 1.08 -6.08
CA HIS A 32 -10.89 2.32 -6.68
C HIS A 32 -12.02 3.35 -6.69
N VAL A 33 -11.66 4.61 -6.45
CA VAL A 33 -12.60 5.74 -6.49
C VAL A 33 -13.04 6.03 -7.94
N VAL A 34 -12.19 5.65 -8.89
CA VAL A 34 -12.43 5.74 -10.34
C VAL A 34 -12.10 4.40 -10.98
N GLU A 35 -12.89 3.96 -11.95
CA GLU A 35 -12.58 2.75 -12.71
C GLU A 35 -11.35 3.03 -13.58
N LEU A 36 -10.33 2.19 -13.48
CA LEU A 36 -9.16 2.26 -14.36
C LEU A 36 -9.49 1.68 -15.74
N ASP A 37 -8.93 2.28 -16.78
CA ASP A 37 -8.93 1.71 -18.12
C ASP A 37 -8.11 0.42 -18.17
N GLU A 38 -8.43 -0.48 -19.11
CA GLU A 38 -7.80 -1.82 -19.19
C GLU A 38 -6.29 -1.72 -19.46
N ASP A 39 -5.89 -0.74 -20.26
CA ASP A 39 -4.49 -0.43 -20.56
C ASP A 39 -3.77 0.30 -19.42
N GLU A 40 -4.50 0.76 -18.41
CA GLU A 40 -3.99 1.51 -17.25
C GLU A 40 -3.98 0.70 -15.95
N VAL A 41 -4.41 -0.57 -15.96
CA VAL A 41 -4.32 -1.44 -14.78
C VAL A 41 -2.85 -1.81 -14.56
N PRO A 42 -2.20 -1.28 -13.51
CA PRO A 42 -0.81 -1.63 -13.25
C PRO A 42 -0.71 -3.07 -12.75
N THR A 43 0.46 -3.67 -12.94
CA THR A 43 0.75 -4.96 -12.30
C THR A 43 0.81 -4.82 -10.77
N PRO A 44 0.61 -5.91 -10.01
CA PRO A 44 0.70 -5.86 -8.55
C PRO A 44 2.05 -5.32 -8.04
N GLU A 45 3.14 -5.56 -8.78
CA GLU A 45 4.48 -5.07 -8.44
C GLU A 45 4.60 -3.56 -8.63
N GLU A 46 4.11 -3.01 -9.75
CA GLU A 46 4.09 -1.56 -9.99
C GLU A 46 3.18 -0.84 -8.99
N PHE A 47 2.02 -1.41 -8.70
CA PHE A 47 1.10 -0.86 -7.71
C PHE A 47 1.69 -0.93 -6.29
N GLN A 48 2.52 -1.93 -5.99
CA GLN A 48 3.20 -2.03 -4.70
C GLN A 48 4.10 -0.82 -4.46
N GLU A 49 4.87 -0.37 -5.45
CA GLU A 49 5.73 0.81 -5.33
C GLU A 49 4.91 2.08 -5.06
N ILE A 50 3.81 2.25 -5.80
CA ILE A 50 2.87 3.35 -5.60
C ILE A 50 2.28 3.30 -4.18
N HIS A 51 1.80 2.13 -3.76
CA HIS A 51 1.21 1.93 -2.45
C HIS A 51 2.22 2.21 -1.32
N ASP A 52 3.47 1.71 -1.41
CA ASP A 52 4.52 1.99 -0.42
C ASP A 52 4.94 3.46 -0.42
N TYR A 53 5.00 4.12 -1.58
CA TYR A 53 5.27 5.56 -1.68
C TYR A 53 4.20 6.40 -0.95
N TRP A 54 2.92 6.13 -1.21
CA TRP A 54 1.82 6.82 -0.53
C TRP A 54 1.77 6.49 0.95
N LYS A 55 1.97 5.23 1.33
CA LYS A 55 2.05 4.81 2.73
C LYS A 55 3.18 5.51 3.45
N PHE A 56 4.37 5.60 2.84
CA PHE A 56 5.50 6.35 3.38
C PHE A 56 5.14 7.82 3.53
N THR A 57 4.57 8.45 2.50
CA THR A 57 4.17 9.86 2.51
C THR A 57 3.14 10.13 3.61
N LEU A 58 2.05 9.38 3.67
CA LEU A 58 0.98 9.53 4.67
C LEU A 58 1.43 9.23 6.11
N THR A 59 2.45 8.39 6.30
CA THR A 59 2.98 8.08 7.64
C THR A 59 4.12 9.03 8.07
N THR A 60 4.88 9.57 7.12
CA THR A 60 5.98 10.52 7.33
C THR A 60 5.51 11.97 7.43
N ASP A 61 4.40 12.33 6.78
CA ASP A 61 3.87 13.71 6.74
C ASP A 61 3.43 14.24 8.12
N GLY A 62 3.33 13.37 9.14
CA GLY A 62 3.20 13.79 10.53
C GLY A 62 4.50 14.27 11.21
N ARG A 63 5.68 14.22 10.56
CA ARG A 63 6.97 14.48 11.23
C ARG A 63 8.07 15.22 10.45
N ASN A 64 7.90 15.64 9.20
CA ASN A 64 9.03 16.31 8.52
C ASN A 64 8.65 17.53 7.67
N SER A 65 8.26 18.60 8.36
CA SER A 65 8.87 19.90 8.05
C SER A 65 10.40 19.76 8.09
N ILE A 66 11.14 20.58 7.32
CA ILE A 66 12.62 20.69 7.30
C ILE A 66 13.26 19.65 6.34
N ASN A 67 13.63 19.94 5.10
CA ASN A 67 14.54 21.00 4.64
C ASN A 67 14.38 21.23 3.13
N ASN A 68 14.04 22.45 2.73
CA ASN A 68 14.51 23.00 1.45
C ASN A 68 15.86 23.69 1.72
N LYS A 69 16.91 23.33 0.98
CA LYS A 69 18.13 24.13 0.88
C LYS A 69 18.61 24.16 -0.55
#